data_AF-A0A958JC10-F1
#
_entry.id   AF-A0A958JC10-F1
#
_cell.length_a   1.000
_cell.length_b   1.000
_cell.length_c   1.000
_cell.angle_alpha   90.00
_cell.angle_beta   90.00
_cell.angle_gamma   90.00
#
_symmetry.space_group_name_H-M   'P 1'
#
loop_
_entity.id
_entity.type
_entity.pdbx_description
1 polymer ?
#
loop_
_entity_poly.entity_id
_entity_poly.type
_entity_poly.pdbx_seq_one_letter_code
_entity_poly.pdbx_strand_id
1 'polypeptide(L)'
;MGSSSSLPGMDVAYLLGKGYDPICELMRAIILRSIEDYNSKAEFKQEAIDYFEDEDEEYIFSFVSICRHLGFDPGKTKAAIYGAKHKISTRRRAA
;
A
#
# COMPACT_ATOMS: atom_id res chain seq x y z
N MET A 1 -4.45 -0.68 25.00
CA MET A 1 -5.31 -0.32 23.84
C MET A 1 -4.50 -0.60 22.59
N GLY A 2 -4.82 -1.66 21.86
CA GLY A 2 -4.02 -2.14 20.73
C GLY A 2 -4.19 -1.25 19.51
N SER A 3 -3.06 -0.76 18.98
CA SER A 3 -3.02 -0.01 17.73
C SER A 3 -3.13 -1.00 16.56
N SER A 4 -4.34 -1.17 16.02
CA SER A 4 -4.56 -1.89 14.77
C SER A 4 -4.22 -0.96 13.59
N SER A 5 -2.95 -0.93 13.20
CA SER A 5 -2.52 -0.26 11.98
C SER A 5 -3.05 -1.02 10.76
N SER A 6 -4.19 -0.58 10.24
CA SER A 6 -4.88 -1.10 9.06
C SER A 6 -4.22 -0.65 7.75
N LEU A 7 -2.94 -0.97 7.58
CA LEU A 7 -2.23 -0.80 6.32
C LEU A 7 -2.07 -2.17 5.65
N PRO A 8 -2.13 -2.23 4.31
CA PRO A 8 -1.85 -3.46 3.57
C PRO A 8 -0.42 -3.93 3.82
N GLY A 9 -0.24 -4.83 4.80
CA GLY A 9 0.93 -5.70 4.84
C GLY A 9 0.85 -6.72 3.71
N MET A 10 1.99 -7.19 3.20
CA MET A 10 2.01 -8.43 2.42
C MET A 10 1.55 -9.60 3.27
N ASP A 11 0.73 -10.48 2.70
CA ASP A 11 0.29 -11.69 3.40
C ASP A 11 1.45 -12.70 3.47
N VAL A 12 1.66 -13.29 4.64
CA VAL A 12 2.77 -14.22 4.91
C VAL A 12 2.30 -15.66 5.05
N ALA A 13 1.00 -15.89 5.02
CA ALA A 13 0.45 -17.17 5.44
C ALA A 13 0.03 -18.05 4.24
N TYR A 14 0.78 -19.13 4.03
CA TYR A 14 0.24 -20.40 3.52
C TYR A 14 -0.71 -21.02 4.58
N LEU A 15 -1.70 -20.27 5.09
CA LEU A 15 -2.68 -20.76 6.06
C LEU A 15 -4.06 -20.82 5.42
N LEU A 16 -4.68 -21.99 5.55
CA LEU A 16 -6.01 -22.33 5.06
C LEU A 16 -7.03 -21.24 5.40
N GLY A 17 -7.47 -20.50 4.39
CA GLY A 17 -8.61 -19.57 4.49
C GLY A 17 -8.68 -18.54 3.37
N LYS A 18 -7.54 -17.97 2.97
CA LYS A 18 -7.40 -17.11 1.78
C LYS A 18 -6.00 -17.30 1.21
N GLY A 19 -5.88 -18.08 0.14
CA GLY A 19 -4.60 -18.43 -0.47
C GLY A 19 -3.86 -17.22 -1.02
N TYR A 20 -2.56 -17.39 -1.25
CA TYR A 20 -1.72 -16.47 -2.02
C TYR A 20 -2.41 -16.16 -3.37
N ASP A 21 -2.81 -14.92 -3.57
CA ASP A 21 -3.29 -14.41 -4.84
C ASP A 21 -2.19 -13.53 -5.45
N PRO A 22 -1.52 -13.99 -6.54
CA PRO A 22 -0.44 -13.25 -7.19
C PRO A 22 -0.84 -11.83 -7.60
N ILE A 23 -2.10 -11.61 -7.98
CA ILE A 23 -2.57 -10.30 -8.44
C ILE A 23 -2.68 -9.35 -7.24
N CYS A 24 -3.31 -9.82 -6.16
CA CYS A 24 -3.40 -9.05 -4.92
C CYS A 24 -2.00 -8.73 -4.35
N GLU A 25 -1.06 -9.67 -4.43
CA GLU A 25 0.31 -9.47 -3.94
C GLU A 25 1.12 -8.50 -4.82
N LEU A 26 0.96 -8.55 -6.14
CA LEU A 26 1.54 -7.55 -7.05
C LEU A 26 1.01 -6.15 -6.70
N MET A 27 -0.30 -6.02 -6.55
CA MET A 27 -0.95 -4.77 -6.18
C MET A 27 -0.46 -4.21 -4.83
N ARG A 28 -0.30 -5.07 -3.81
CA ARG A 28 0.31 -4.69 -2.54
C ARG A 28 1.76 -4.25 -2.72
N ALA A 29 2.55 -4.96 -3.53
CA ALA A 29 3.94 -4.63 -3.79
C ALA A 29 4.09 -3.25 -4.44
N ILE A 30 3.20 -2.88 -5.37
CA ILE A 30 3.18 -1.55 -6.01
C ILE A 30 2.97 -0.47 -4.93
N ILE A 31 1.92 -0.59 -4.11
CA ILE A 31 1.66 0.40 -3.03
C ILE A 31 2.83 0.49 -2.05
N LEU A 32 3.39 -0.65 -1.63
CA LEU A 32 4.53 -0.67 -0.70
C LEU A 32 5.76 -0.01 -1.32
N ARG A 33 6.00 -0.20 -2.62
CA ARG A 33 7.10 0.45 -3.32
C ARG A 33 6.91 1.95 -3.38
N SER A 34 5.71 2.44 -3.73
CA SER A 34 5.40 3.88 -3.70
C SER A 34 5.57 4.48 -2.31
N ILE A 35 5.25 3.73 -1.24
CA ILE A 35 5.51 4.15 0.14
C ILE A 35 7.02 4.25 0.43
N GLU A 36 7.84 3.31 -0.07
CA GLU A 36 9.30 3.40 0.05
C GLU A 36 9.85 4.63 -0.68
N ASP A 37 9.39 4.86 -1.90
CA ASP A 37 9.79 5.98 -2.75
C ASP A 37 9.40 7.33 -2.10
N TYR A 38 8.18 7.44 -1.55
CA TYR A 38 7.72 8.59 -0.75
C TYR A 38 8.62 8.90 0.46
N ASN A 39 9.15 7.85 1.10
CA ASN A 39 10.06 7.97 2.25
C ASN A 39 11.54 8.12 1.84
N SER A 40 11.85 8.14 0.55
CA SER A 40 13.21 8.20 0.02
C SER A 40 13.67 9.65 -0.26
N LYS A 41 14.69 9.82 -1.11
CA LYS A 41 15.22 11.14 -1.49
C LYS A 41 14.23 11.89 -2.40
N ALA A 42 14.47 13.20 -2.57
CA ALA A 42 13.50 14.12 -3.17
C ALA A 42 12.96 13.71 -4.56
N GLU A 43 13.77 13.06 -5.40
CA GLU A 43 13.39 12.70 -6.77
C GLU A 43 12.23 11.68 -6.81
N PHE A 44 12.34 10.57 -6.10
CA PHE A 44 11.29 9.53 -6.08
C PHE A 44 10.10 9.90 -5.19
N LYS A 45 10.31 10.85 -4.27
CA LYS A 45 9.23 11.32 -3.41
C LYS A 45 8.14 12.03 -4.21
N GLN A 46 8.50 12.86 -5.20
CA GLN A 46 7.51 13.56 -6.01
C GLN A 46 6.70 12.58 -6.86
N GLU A 47 7.36 11.60 -7.50
CA GLU A 47 6.68 10.55 -8.27
C GLU A 47 5.68 9.76 -7.41
N ALA A 48 6.04 9.45 -6.16
CA ALA A 48 5.13 8.77 -5.24
C ALA A 48 3.94 9.66 -4.84
N ILE A 49 4.15 10.96 -4.64
CA ILE A 49 3.06 11.92 -4.37
C ILE A 49 2.13 11.99 -5.58
N ASP A 50 2.68 12.17 -6.78
CA ASP A 50 1.91 12.26 -8.01
C ASP A 50 1.05 11.00 -8.19
N TYR A 51 1.61 9.82 -7.92
CA TYR A 51 0.87 8.56 -7.93
C TYR A 51 -0.26 8.47 -6.89
N PHE A 52 -0.09 9.02 -5.68
CA PHE A 52 -1.13 9.01 -4.64
C PHE A 52 -2.21 10.07 -4.83
N GLU A 53 -1.88 11.17 -5.52
CA GLU A 53 -2.81 12.27 -5.84
C GLU A 53 -3.51 12.09 -7.19
N ASP A 54 -3.07 11.14 -8.02
CA ASP A 54 -3.75 10.81 -9.26
C ASP A 54 -5.16 10.24 -8.98
N GLU A 55 -6.17 11.03 -9.33
CA GLU A 55 -7.58 10.67 -9.23
C GLU A 55 -8.09 9.93 -10.48
N ASP A 56 -7.24 9.69 -11.48
CA ASP A 56 -7.60 8.94 -12.67
C ASP A 56 -7.84 7.45 -12.33
N GLU A 57 -9.12 7.09 -12.28
CA GLU A 57 -9.58 5.73 -12.00
C GLU A 57 -9.58 4.83 -13.24
N GLU A 58 -9.31 5.37 -14.44
CA GLU A 58 -9.28 4.57 -15.67
C GLU A 58 -8.06 3.66 -15.72
N TYR A 59 -6.98 4.02 -15.03
CA TYR A 59 -5.78 3.19 -14.95
C TYR A 59 -5.94 2.07 -13.91
N ILE A 60 -5.78 0.81 -14.35
CA ILE A 60 -5.97 -0.39 -13.51
C ILE A 60 -5.00 -0.48 -12.32
N PHE A 61 -3.82 0.13 -12.45
CA PHE A 61 -2.83 0.20 -11.36
C PHE A 61 -2.75 1.58 -10.72
N SER A 62 -3.77 2.44 -10.88
CA SER A 62 -3.82 3.67 -10.08
C SER A 62 -3.99 3.33 -8.60
N PHE A 63 -3.55 4.24 -7.74
CA PHE A 63 -3.65 4.05 -6.30
C PHE A 63 -5.10 3.80 -5.85
N VAL A 64 -6.06 4.52 -6.46
CA VAL A 64 -7.49 4.38 -6.19
C VAL A 64 -8.00 3.01 -6.61
N SER A 65 -7.69 2.59 -7.84
CA SER A 65 -8.08 1.28 -8.39
C SER A 65 -7.56 0.13 -7.54
N ILE A 66 -6.28 0.18 -7.15
CA ILE A 66 -5.68 -0.85 -6.30
C ILE A 66 -6.30 -0.86 -4.90
N CYS A 67 -6.48 0.31 -4.27
CA CYS A 67 -7.08 0.39 -2.95
C CYS A 67 -8.46 -0.26 -2.95
N ARG A 68 -9.31 0.10 -3.91
CA ARG A 68 -10.66 -0.48 -4.03
C ARG A 68 -10.63 -1.98 -4.31
N HIS A 69 -9.74 -2.44 -5.18
CA HIS A 69 -9.59 -3.87 -5.48
C HIS A 69 -9.23 -4.69 -4.23
N LEU A 70 -8.32 -4.15 -3.40
CA LEU A 70 -7.90 -4.79 -2.15
C LEU A 70 -8.88 -4.56 -0.97
N GLY A 71 -9.98 -3.81 -1.18
CA GLY A 71 -10.99 -3.53 -0.17
C GLY A 71 -10.63 -2.40 0.81
N PHE A 72 -9.68 -1.52 0.44
CA PHE A 72 -9.32 -0.33 1.21
C PHE A 72 -10.02 0.92 0.69
N ASP A 73 -10.25 1.86 1.60
CA ASP A 73 -10.68 3.22 1.25
C ASP A 73 -9.45 4.03 0.82
N PRO A 74 -9.40 4.57 -0.41
CA PRO A 74 -8.23 5.30 -0.92
C PRO A 74 -7.88 6.52 -0.06
N GLY A 75 -8.88 7.30 0.34
CA GLY A 75 -8.68 8.53 1.12
C GLY A 75 -8.10 8.26 2.51
N LYS A 76 -8.65 7.27 3.22
CA LYS A 76 -8.13 6.83 4.53
C LYS A 76 -6.75 6.21 4.41
N THR A 77 -6.50 5.42 3.36
CA THR A 77 -5.18 4.82 3.11
C THR A 77 -4.13 5.90 2.87
N LYS A 78 -4.43 6.88 2.01
CA LYS A 78 -3.57 8.03 1.74
C LYS A 78 -3.28 8.84 3.01
N ALA A 79 -4.33 9.17 3.77
CA ALA A 79 -4.18 9.88 5.04
C ALA A 79 -3.31 9.11 6.04
N ALA A 80 -3.41 7.78 6.08
CA ALA A 80 -2.57 6.94 6.93
C ALA A 80 -1.10 6.91 6.48
N ILE A 81 -0.84 6.94 5.16
CA ILE A 81 0.52 7.02 4.60
C ILE A 81 1.17 8.37 4.97
N TYR A 82 0.49 9.49 4.70
CA TYR A 82 1.02 10.82 5.01
C TYR A 82 1.13 11.10 6.50
N GLY A 83 0.21 10.57 7.31
CA GLY A 83 0.18 10.73 8.77
C GLY A 83 1.06 9.75 9.54
N ALA A 84 1.77 8.85 8.86
CA ALA A 84 2.56 7.81 9.52
C ALA A 84 3.72 8.40 10.34
N LYS A 85 3.61 8.32 11.68
CA LYS A 85 4.68 8.74 12.62
C LYS A 85 5.87 7.78 12.66
N HIS A 86 5.67 6.55 12.21
CA HIS A 86 6.68 5.50 12.16
C HIS A 86 6.75 4.94 10.74
N LYS A 87 7.96 4.53 10.34
CA LYS A 87 8.18 3.92 9.02
C LYS A 87 7.25 2.71 8.86
N ILE A 88 6.41 2.76 7.83
CA ILE A 88 5.54 1.65 7.45
C ILE A 88 6.44 0.46 7.10
N SER A 89 6.15 -0.70 7.69
CA SER A 89 6.91 -1.92 7.41
C SER A 89 6.59 -2.39 5.99
N THR A 90 7.55 -2.26 5.09
CA THR A 90 7.47 -2.66 3.68
C THR A 90 8.12 -4.03 3.44
N ARG A 91 8.74 -4.62 4.47
CA ARG A 91 9.28 -5.99 4.42
C ARG A 91 8.21 -7.01 4.78
N ARG A 92 8.29 -8.20 4.18
CA ARG A 92 7.63 -9.40 4.70
C ARG A 92 8.02 -9.58 6.17
N ARG A 93 7.04 -9.71 7.07
CA ARG A 93 7.32 -10.19 8.43
C ARG A 93 7.67 -11.67 8.28
N ALA A 94 8.88 -12.08 8.67
CA ALA A 94 9.17 -13.49 8.84
C ALA A 94 8.21 -14.04 9.90
N ALA A 95 7.52 -15.14 9.59
CA ALA A 95 6.71 -15.88 10.53
C ALA A 95 7.60 -16.61 11.54
#